data_AF-A0AAU9JG40-F1
#
_entry.id   AF-A0AAU9JG40-F1
#
_cell.length_a   1.000
_cell.length_b   1.000
_cell.length_c   1.000
_cell.angle_alpha   90.00
_cell.angle_beta   90.00
_cell.angle_gamma   90.00
#
_symmetry.space_group_name_H-M   'P 1'
#
loop_
_entity.id
_entity.type
_entity.pdbx_description
1 polymer ?
#
loop_
_entity_poly.entity_id
_entity_poly.type
_entity_poly.pdbx_seq_one_letter_code
_entity_poly.pdbx_strand_id
1 'polypeptide(L)'
;MVKFIKIMGSSTSVSAQSGVHEKQKYDLKLPYENDFIIQIQLPNKGNCYEYKYPAFKDKISFTTLMNLLCFETEFDEELDSNFISRYNKSKDRFEYFVQKLMGIEIENETSPYKGQMWVVYINNSQWDWDEVCEKDLNISVKDKIIWKYQKSLKNN
;
A
#
# COMPACT_ATOMS: atom_id res chain seq x y z
N MET A 1 -16.05 -8.64 59.76
CA MET A 1 -17.10 -8.51 58.71
C MET A 1 -16.46 -8.95 57.40
N VAL A 2 -16.90 -9.94 56.61
CA VAL A 2 -18.13 -10.73 56.52
C VAL A 2 -17.78 -12.16 56.06
N LYS A 3 -18.66 -13.07 56.47
CA LYS A 3 -18.83 -14.53 56.32
C LYS A 3 -18.30 -15.27 55.08
N PHE A 4 -17.78 -16.47 55.36
CA PHE A 4 -17.87 -17.64 54.46
C PHE A 4 -19.32 -18.16 54.42
N ILE A 5 -19.83 -18.48 53.23
CA ILE A 5 -20.97 -19.39 53.05
C ILE A 5 -20.57 -20.44 52.01
N LYS A 6 -20.53 -21.70 52.45
CA LYS A 6 -20.42 -22.91 51.64
C LYS A 6 -21.81 -23.23 51.10
N ILE A 7 -21.95 -23.35 49.78
CA ILE A 7 -23.10 -24.01 49.16
C ILE A 7 -22.54 -25.10 48.24
N MET A 8 -22.70 -26.35 48.66
CA MET A 8 -22.65 -27.49 47.75
C MET A 8 -24.00 -27.56 47.05
N GLY A 9 -24.00 -27.42 45.73
CA GLY A 9 -25.18 -27.54 44.88
C GLY A 9 -24.87 -28.48 43.72
N SER A 10 -25.32 -29.72 43.89
CA SER A 10 -25.70 -30.72 42.89
C SER A 10 -25.36 -30.46 41.41
N SER A 11 -24.60 -31.42 40.87
CA SER A 11 -24.48 -31.76 39.45
C SER A 11 -25.80 -31.62 38.69
N THR A 12 -25.80 -30.75 37.68
CA THR A 12 -26.69 -30.88 36.52
C THR A 12 -25.88 -30.48 35.29
N SER A 13 -25.70 -31.46 34.40
CA SER A 13 -25.10 -31.30 33.09
C SER A 13 -25.91 -30.31 32.27
N VAL A 14 -25.31 -29.16 31.94
CA VAL A 14 -25.87 -28.24 30.94
C VAL A 14 -24.97 -28.31 29.72
N SER A 15 -25.56 -28.80 28.65
CA SER A 15 -25.06 -28.87 27.28
C SER A 15 -24.33 -27.60 26.86
N ALA A 16 -23.13 -27.77 26.29
CA ALA A 16 -22.42 -26.72 25.60
C ALA A 16 -23.23 -26.29 24.37
N GLN A 17 -23.85 -25.11 24.45
CA GLN A 17 -24.20 -24.28 23.30
C GLN A 17 -23.46 -22.97 23.47
N SER A 18 -22.21 -22.95 23.04
CA SER A 18 -21.42 -21.72 22.90
C SER A 18 -21.67 -21.20 21.49
N GLY A 19 -22.47 -20.13 21.42
CA GLY A 19 -22.95 -19.53 20.20
C GLY A 19 -21.83 -19.24 19.19
N VAL A 20 -22.13 -19.55 17.94
CA VAL A 20 -21.45 -18.98 16.79
C VAL A 20 -21.62 -17.46 16.91
N HIS A 21 -20.56 -16.74 17.25
CA HIS A 21 -20.49 -15.31 16.97
C HIS A 21 -20.49 -15.16 15.45
N GLU A 22 -21.68 -15.09 14.86
CA GLU A 22 -21.84 -14.54 13.52
C GLU A 22 -21.20 -13.15 13.55
N LYS A 23 -20.03 -13.01 12.92
CA LYS A 23 -19.51 -11.70 12.56
C LYS A 23 -20.57 -11.08 11.66
N GLN A 24 -21.41 -10.22 12.22
CA GLN A 24 -22.28 -9.36 11.46
C GLN A 24 -21.39 -8.58 10.49
N LYS A 25 -21.38 -9.00 9.22
CA LYS A 25 -20.91 -8.16 8.12
C LYS A 25 -21.88 -6.99 8.08
N TYR A 26 -21.48 -5.88 8.71
CA TYR A 26 -22.14 -4.62 8.46
C TYR A 26 -21.93 -4.32 6.99
N ASP A 27 -23.02 -4.38 6.21
CA ASP A 27 -23.07 -3.90 4.83
C ASP A 27 -23.06 -2.36 4.89
N LEU A 28 -21.95 -1.82 5.35
CA LEU A 28 -21.63 -0.40 5.30
C LEU A 28 -21.40 -0.09 3.82
N LYS A 29 -22.48 0.23 3.10
CA LYS A 29 -22.39 0.99 1.86
C LYS A 29 -21.82 2.36 2.20
N LEU A 30 -20.50 2.39 2.30
CA LEU A 30 -19.72 3.61 2.39
C LEU A 30 -19.96 4.40 1.09
N PRO A 31 -20.06 5.74 1.17
CA PRO A 31 -20.44 6.59 0.05
C PRO A 31 -19.28 6.79 -0.96
N TYR A 32 -18.58 5.71 -1.30
CA TYR A 32 -17.47 5.74 -2.24
C TYR A 32 -18.01 5.93 -3.65
N GLU A 33 -18.06 7.17 -4.13
CA GLU A 33 -18.41 7.45 -5.51
C GLU A 33 -17.22 7.30 -6.45
N ASN A 34 -15.98 7.27 -5.93
CA ASN A 34 -14.75 7.19 -6.72
C ASN A 34 -13.66 6.36 -6.02
N ASP A 35 -12.76 5.80 -6.82
CA ASP A 35 -11.56 5.08 -6.37
C ASP A 35 -10.31 5.83 -6.81
N PHE A 36 -9.24 5.73 -6.02
CA PHE A 36 -7.90 5.94 -6.54
C PHE A 36 -7.50 4.71 -7.35
N ILE A 37 -6.99 4.93 -8.57
CA ILE A 37 -6.58 3.86 -9.47
C ILE A 37 -5.09 4.02 -9.76
N ILE A 38 -4.31 2.99 -9.45
CA ILE A 38 -2.92 2.89 -9.90
C ILE A 38 -2.78 1.71 -10.86
N GLN A 39 -1.94 1.91 -11.87
CA GLN A 39 -1.60 0.87 -12.83
C GLN A 39 -0.12 0.53 -12.74
N ILE A 40 0.22 -0.75 -12.78
CA ILE A 40 1.60 -1.23 -12.78
C ILE A 40 1.86 -1.97 -14.08
N GLN A 41 2.67 -1.36 -14.94
CA GLN A 41 3.06 -1.94 -16.22
C GLN A 41 4.33 -2.78 -16.04
N LEU A 42 4.22 -4.10 -16.23
CA LEU A 42 5.37 -4.98 -16.16
C LEU A 42 6.35 -4.75 -17.34
N PRO A 43 7.67 -4.98 -17.15
CA PRO A 43 8.68 -4.79 -18.19
C PRO A 43 8.47 -5.69 -19.43
N ASN A 44 7.72 -6.78 -19.30
CA ASN A 44 7.52 -7.80 -20.33
C ASN A 44 6.49 -7.38 -21.42
N LYS A 45 6.17 -6.09 -21.51
CA LYS A 45 5.39 -5.42 -22.57
C LYS A 45 3.95 -5.88 -22.82
N GLY A 46 3.28 -6.51 -21.85
CA GLY A 46 1.87 -6.90 -22.03
C GLY A 46 0.98 -6.76 -20.80
N ASN A 47 1.51 -7.07 -19.61
CA ASN A 47 0.69 -7.15 -18.43
C ASN A 47 0.67 -5.81 -17.70
N CYS A 48 -0.52 -5.27 -17.52
CA CYS A 48 -0.80 -4.12 -16.69
C CYS A 48 -1.73 -4.57 -15.57
N TYR A 49 -1.32 -4.38 -14.33
CA TYR A 49 -2.12 -4.67 -13.16
C TYR A 49 -2.76 -3.38 -12.69
N GLU A 50 -4.03 -3.44 -12.30
CA GLU A 50 -4.78 -2.30 -11.80
C GLU A 50 -5.12 -2.53 -10.33
N TYR A 51 -4.73 -1.60 -9.49
CA TYR A 51 -5.07 -1.59 -8.07
C TYR A 51 -6.01 -0.41 -7.80
N LYS A 52 -7.08 -0.69 -7.05
CA LYS A 52 -8.08 0.30 -6.68
C LYS A 52 -8.12 0.47 -5.19
N TYR A 53 -8.23 1.72 -4.77
CA TYR A 53 -8.41 2.07 -3.37
C TYR A 53 -9.64 2.97 -3.21
N PRO A 54 -10.67 2.56 -2.44
CA PRO A 54 -11.86 3.36 -2.20
C PRO A 54 -11.52 4.73 -1.61
N ALA A 55 -11.96 5.81 -2.26
CA ALA A 55 -11.59 7.15 -1.84
C ALA A 55 -12.50 7.69 -0.74
N PHE A 56 -11.94 7.98 0.44
CA PHE A 56 -12.63 8.76 1.48
C PHE A 56 -12.61 10.27 1.23
N LYS A 57 -11.70 10.72 0.36
CA LYS A 57 -11.50 12.12 -0.01
C LYS A 57 -10.93 12.18 -1.43
N ASP A 58 -11.22 13.26 -2.15
CA ASP A 58 -10.80 13.43 -3.55
C ASP A 58 -9.28 13.54 -3.75
N LYS A 59 -8.53 13.85 -2.69
CA LYS A 59 -7.08 14.05 -2.72
C LYS A 59 -6.37 13.47 -1.52
N ILE A 60 -5.29 12.73 -1.76
CA ILE A 60 -4.41 12.15 -0.73
C ILE A 60 -2.94 12.35 -1.13
N SER A 61 -2.02 12.27 -0.17
CA SER A 61 -0.60 12.15 -0.48
C SER A 61 -0.37 10.82 -1.20
N PHE A 62 0.46 10.83 -2.23
CA PHE A 62 0.75 9.62 -2.98
C PHE A 62 1.52 8.59 -2.14
N THR A 63 2.34 9.03 -1.19
CA THR A 63 2.99 8.13 -0.23
C THR A 63 1.98 7.41 0.66
N THR A 64 0.91 8.11 1.04
CA THR A 64 -0.19 7.51 1.82
C THR A 64 -0.94 6.47 0.99
N LEU A 65 -1.26 6.76 -0.29
CA LEU A 65 -1.90 5.77 -1.17
C LEU A 65 -1.07 4.51 -1.29
N MET A 66 0.24 4.64 -1.54
CA MET A 66 1.12 3.48 -1.68
C MET A 66 1.19 2.69 -0.39
N ASN A 67 1.32 3.32 0.78
CA ASN A 67 1.30 2.61 2.06
C ASN A 67 0.00 1.80 2.26
N LEU A 68 -1.16 2.40 1.95
CA LEU A 68 -2.44 1.70 2.04
C LEU A 68 -2.46 0.49 1.11
N LEU A 69 -2.09 0.67 -0.16
CA LEU A 69 -2.05 -0.42 -1.14
C LEU A 69 -1.04 -1.53 -0.80
N CYS A 70 0.05 -1.22 -0.11
CA CYS A 70 1.08 -2.21 0.24
C CYS A 70 0.75 -3.03 1.48
N PHE A 71 -0.04 -2.48 2.42
CA PHE A 71 -0.28 -3.11 3.73
C PHE A 71 -1.74 -3.51 3.99
N GLU A 72 -2.68 -3.10 3.14
CA GLU A 72 -4.10 -3.37 3.35
C GLU A 72 -4.48 -4.75 2.80
N THR A 73 -4.72 -5.68 3.73
CA THR A 73 -4.99 -7.10 3.44
C THR A 73 -6.41 -7.38 2.96
N GLU A 74 -7.27 -6.36 2.86
CA GLU A 74 -8.67 -6.51 2.46
C GLU A 74 -8.86 -6.58 0.94
N PHE A 75 -7.82 -6.27 0.16
CA PHE A 75 -7.85 -6.38 -1.30
C PHE A 75 -7.20 -7.69 -1.75
N ASP A 76 -7.81 -8.36 -2.73
CA ASP A 76 -7.57 -9.77 -3.12
C ASP A 76 -6.12 -10.14 -3.50
N GLU A 77 -5.23 -9.16 -3.72
CA GLU A 77 -3.81 -9.39 -4.01
C GLU A 77 -2.91 -8.41 -3.23
N GLU A 78 -2.07 -8.95 -2.33
CA GLU A 78 -1.02 -8.19 -1.66
C GLU A 78 -0.02 -7.66 -2.70
N LEU A 79 0.23 -6.35 -2.68
CA LEU A 79 1.20 -5.72 -3.56
C LEU A 79 2.62 -6.03 -3.05
N ASP A 80 3.25 -7.10 -3.58
CA ASP A 80 4.63 -7.46 -3.24
C ASP A 80 5.60 -6.34 -3.62
N SER A 81 5.94 -5.52 -2.64
CA SER A 81 6.69 -4.28 -2.84
C SER A 81 7.65 -4.02 -1.69
N ASN A 82 8.73 -3.31 -2.00
CA ASN A 82 9.67 -2.83 -0.99
C ASN A 82 10.22 -1.47 -1.36
N PHE A 83 10.33 -0.59 -0.36
CA PHE A 83 10.81 0.78 -0.48
C PHE A 83 12.04 0.96 0.39
N ILE A 84 13.10 1.51 -0.19
CA ILE A 84 14.39 1.70 0.49
C ILE A 84 14.77 3.18 0.50
N SER A 85 15.63 3.53 1.45
CA SER A 85 16.30 4.82 1.46
C SER A 85 17.82 4.62 1.39
N ARG A 86 18.50 5.58 0.77
CA ARG A 86 19.95 5.59 0.66
C ARG A 86 20.47 6.98 0.97
N TYR A 87 21.43 7.07 1.87
CA TYR A 87 22.08 8.35 2.16
C TYR A 87 22.96 8.81 1.00
N ASN A 88 22.63 9.98 0.44
CA ASN A 88 23.41 10.67 -0.57
C ASN A 88 24.30 11.72 0.10
N LYS A 89 25.58 11.39 0.25
CA LYS A 89 26.59 12.28 0.86
C LYS A 89 26.73 13.64 0.15
N SER A 90 26.53 13.69 -1.16
CA SER A 90 26.70 14.94 -1.93
C SER A 90 25.57 15.94 -1.69
N LYS A 91 24.36 15.44 -1.39
CA LYS A 91 23.17 16.23 -1.08
C LYS A 91 22.87 16.33 0.41
N ASP A 92 23.66 15.64 1.24
CA ASP A 92 23.47 15.49 2.69
C ASP A 92 22.02 15.10 3.07
N ARG A 93 21.44 14.15 2.34
CA ARG A 93 20.08 13.66 2.60
C ARG A 93 19.88 12.21 2.22
N PHE A 94 18.81 11.61 2.71
CA PHE A 94 18.33 10.33 2.19
C PHE A 94 17.59 10.55 0.87
N GLU A 95 17.89 9.69 -0.10
CA GLU A 95 17.13 9.53 -1.34
C GLU A 95 16.28 8.26 -1.24
N TYR A 96 15.03 8.33 -1.72
CA TYR A 96 14.06 7.24 -1.61
C TYR A 96 13.86 6.53 -2.94
N PHE A 97 13.78 5.19 -2.90
CA PHE A 97 13.61 4.34 -4.07
C PHE A 97 12.60 3.24 -3.80
N VAL A 98 11.90 2.81 -4.86
CA VAL A 98 11.16 1.56 -4.86
C VAL A 98 12.16 0.47 -5.23
N GLN A 99 12.60 -0.35 -4.27
CA GLN A 99 13.52 -1.46 -4.52
C GLN A 99 12.83 -2.57 -5.30
N LYS A 100 11.57 -2.86 -4.96
CA LYS A 100 10.79 -3.96 -5.54
C LYS A 100 9.33 -3.54 -5.70
N LEU A 101 8.70 -3.93 -6.80
CA LEU A 101 7.26 -3.76 -7.04
C LEU A 101 6.77 -4.93 -7.89
N MET A 102 5.66 -5.57 -7.51
CA MET A 102 5.17 -6.81 -8.13
C MET A 102 6.24 -7.91 -8.16
N GLY A 103 7.06 -8.00 -7.11
CA GLY A 103 8.15 -8.98 -7.02
C GLY A 103 9.35 -8.72 -7.94
N ILE A 104 9.36 -7.62 -8.71
CA ILE A 104 10.46 -7.26 -9.61
C ILE A 104 11.34 -6.20 -8.94
N GLU A 105 12.59 -6.57 -8.71
CA GLU A 105 13.63 -5.72 -8.12
C GLU A 105 14.23 -4.75 -9.16
N ILE A 106 14.77 -3.63 -8.68
CA ILE A 106 15.57 -2.71 -9.49
C ILE A 106 16.90 -3.34 -9.92
N GLU A 107 17.42 -2.95 -11.07
CA GLU A 107 18.64 -3.56 -11.63
C GLU A 107 19.90 -3.33 -10.77
N ASN A 108 19.95 -2.23 -10.00
CA ASN A 108 21.12 -1.89 -9.20
C ASN A 108 20.77 -1.12 -7.92
N GLU A 109 20.58 -1.82 -6.82
CA GLU A 109 20.31 -1.21 -5.50
C GLU A 109 21.45 -0.32 -4.99
N THR A 110 22.69 -0.67 -5.35
CA THR A 110 23.87 0.10 -4.92
C THR A 110 24.08 1.38 -5.72
N SER A 111 23.38 1.56 -6.84
CA SER A 111 23.39 2.76 -7.67
C SER A 111 22.13 2.78 -8.54
N PRO A 112 20.93 3.08 -7.96
CA PRO A 112 19.65 2.91 -8.65
C PRO A 112 19.58 3.61 -10.02
N TYR A 113 20.11 4.83 -10.10
CA TYR A 113 20.14 5.60 -11.35
C TYR A 113 21.06 5.04 -12.45
N LYS A 114 21.87 4.00 -12.19
CA LYS A 114 22.72 3.32 -13.18
C LYS A 114 22.02 2.16 -13.91
N GLY A 115 20.82 1.79 -13.49
CA GLY A 115 20.02 0.73 -14.11
C GLY A 115 18.58 1.15 -14.40
N GLN A 116 17.76 0.17 -14.77
CA GLN A 116 16.32 0.30 -14.75
C GLN A 116 15.79 0.27 -13.31
N MET A 117 14.76 1.07 -13.08
CA MET A 117 14.09 1.18 -11.81
C MET A 117 12.59 1.44 -12.02
N TRP A 118 11.83 1.38 -10.94
CA TRP A 118 10.44 1.79 -10.96
C TRP A 118 10.32 3.32 -10.92
N VAL A 119 9.68 3.88 -11.92
CA VAL A 119 9.30 5.30 -11.98
C VAL A 119 7.79 5.40 -12.11
N VAL A 120 7.22 6.49 -11.60
CA VAL A 120 5.79 6.72 -11.69
C VAL A 120 5.50 7.81 -12.73
N TYR A 121 4.44 7.62 -13.49
CA TYR A 121 3.84 8.63 -14.34
C TYR A 121 2.54 9.09 -13.70
N ILE A 122 2.41 10.39 -13.48
CA ILE A 122 1.18 11.03 -13.01
C ILE A 122 0.77 12.02 -14.09
N ASN A 123 -0.39 11.79 -14.71
CA ASN A 123 -0.90 12.57 -15.84
C ASN A 123 0.15 12.73 -16.96
N ASN A 124 0.80 11.63 -17.33
CA ASN A 124 1.88 11.54 -18.33
C ASN A 124 3.19 12.25 -17.98
N SER A 125 3.31 12.87 -16.79
CA SER A 125 4.57 13.41 -16.29
C SER A 125 5.31 12.35 -15.47
N GLN A 126 6.58 12.11 -15.77
CA GLN A 126 7.41 11.17 -15.01
C GLN A 126 7.88 11.80 -13.71
N TRP A 127 7.86 11.01 -12.64
CA TRP A 127 8.40 11.34 -11.33
C TRP A 127 9.25 10.19 -10.81
N ASP A 128 10.36 10.55 -10.17
CA ASP A 128 11.10 9.61 -9.32
C ASP A 128 10.42 9.52 -7.96
N TRP A 129 10.48 8.36 -7.32
CA TRP A 129 9.90 8.17 -5.98
C TRP A 129 10.49 9.14 -4.95
N ASP A 130 11.79 9.42 -5.05
CA ASP A 130 12.46 10.43 -4.23
C ASP A 130 11.77 11.80 -4.30
N GLU A 131 11.38 12.26 -5.50
CA GLU A 131 10.69 13.54 -5.65
C GLU A 131 9.25 13.51 -5.13
N VAL A 132 8.58 12.38 -5.30
CA VAL A 132 7.23 12.17 -4.73
C VAL A 132 7.29 12.33 -3.21
N CYS A 133 8.28 11.70 -2.57
CA CYS A 133 8.51 11.79 -1.13
C CYS A 133 8.89 13.20 -0.69
N GLU A 134 9.87 13.83 -1.35
CA GLU A 134 10.36 15.16 -0.98
C GLU A 134 9.29 16.25 -1.09
N LYS A 135 8.41 16.15 -2.10
CA LYS A 135 7.35 17.14 -2.35
C LYS A 135 6.05 16.80 -1.64
N ASP A 136 5.96 15.66 -0.96
CA ASP A 136 4.72 15.07 -0.46
C ASP A 136 3.59 15.17 -1.50
N LEU A 137 3.86 14.65 -2.69
CA LEU A 137 3.05 14.92 -3.87
C LEU A 137 1.60 14.45 -3.62
N ASN A 138 0.66 15.39 -3.72
CA ASN A 138 -0.76 15.09 -3.60
C ASN A 138 -1.33 14.66 -4.96
N ILE A 139 -2.10 13.59 -4.94
CA ILE A 139 -2.82 13.02 -6.08
C ILE A 139 -4.32 13.08 -5.85
N SER A 140 -5.09 12.99 -6.93
CA SER A 140 -6.54 12.97 -6.93
C SER A 140 -7.09 11.68 -7.56
N VAL A 141 -8.32 11.32 -7.23
CA VAL A 141 -9.07 10.23 -7.88
C VAL A 141 -9.20 10.39 -9.40
N LYS A 142 -8.97 11.59 -9.94
CA LYS A 142 -8.99 11.89 -11.38
C LYS A 142 -7.62 11.69 -12.04
N ASP A 143 -6.55 11.53 -11.27
CA ASP A 143 -5.21 11.43 -11.81
C ASP A 143 -4.96 10.06 -12.43
N LYS A 144 -4.28 10.06 -13.58
CA LYS A 144 -3.81 8.83 -14.21
C LYS A 144 -2.44 8.48 -13.66
N ILE A 145 -2.36 7.43 -12.86
CA ILE A 145 -1.14 6.98 -12.19
C ILE A 145 -0.66 5.65 -12.78
N ILE A 146 0.54 5.63 -13.35
CA ILE A 146 1.14 4.43 -13.94
C ILE A 146 2.58 4.25 -13.46
N TRP A 147 2.87 3.13 -12.80
CA TRP A 147 4.22 2.66 -12.55
C TRP A 147 4.79 1.94 -13.77
N LYS A 148 6.04 2.26 -14.12
CA LYS A 148 6.77 1.61 -15.21
C LYS A 148 8.19 1.26 -14.78
N TYR A 149 8.66 0.11 -15.25
CA TYR A 149 10.03 -0.32 -15.08
C TYR A 149 10.90 0.17 -16.24
N GLN A 150 11.75 1.17 -15.99
CA GLN A 150 12.57 1.81 -17.02
C GLN A 150 13.70 2.64 -16.40
N LYS A 151 14.56 3.21 -17.24
CA LYS A 151 15.58 4.16 -16.76
C LYS A 151 14.94 5.48 -16.33
N SER A 152 15.38 6.03 -15.20
CA SER A 152 14.97 7.38 -14.80
C SER A 152 15.49 8.43 -15.81
N LEU A 153 14.70 9.47 -16.04
CA LEU A 153 15.07 10.60 -16.89
C LEU A 153 15.94 11.63 -16.16
N LYS A 154 16.20 11.45 -14.86
CA LYS A 154 17.22 12.25 -14.19
C LYS A 154 18.58 11.95 -14.83
N ASN A 155 19.12 12.95 -15.53
CA ASN A 155 20.52 12.99 -15.87
C ASN A 155 21.30 13.15 -14.56
N ASN A 156 22.10 12.16 -14.19
CA ASN A 156 23.11 12.28 -13.14
C ASN A 156 24.15 13.33 -13.53
#